data_AF-A0AAU0T298-F1
#
_entry.id   AF-A0AAU0T298-F1
#
_cell.length_a   1.000
_cell.length_b   1.000
_cell.length_c   1.000
_cell.angle_alpha   90.00
_cell.angle_beta   90.00
_cell.angle_gamma   90.00
#
_symmetry.space_group_name_H-M   'P 1'
#
loop_
_entity.id
_entity.type
_entity.pdbx_description
1 polymer ?
#
loop_
_entity_poly.entity_id
_entity_poly.type
_entity_poly.pdbx_seq_one_letter_code
_entity_poly.pdbx_strand_id
1 'polypeptide(L)'
;MAKIDLKTASVLAFERKLDPSDALFSAGRWDDRSNATQWPAIAVREKSVRGTISNRQKSKDLDPAKLDASIQSPNLQTVDVATLPNDADTLRVRFTLRVLGGAGSPSACNNVEYQQQLKAAVQSYVGNHGFKELARRYALNVANARFLWRNRMGAEVIEVQVRHKREGGDAALWTFDALSLPWRDFDTTGPAVESLAALATVIENGLAGNDYVLLDITAFARIGDGQEVFPSQELILDRGDKKGQKSKTLYQVSDTAAMHSQKIGNALRTIDTWYPDENGLGPIAVEPYGSVTAQGKAYRQPKQKLDFYTLLDNWVLKEQMPDEGQQHFVVATLIRGGVFGDSDKG
;
A
#
# COMPACT_ATOMS: atom_id res chain seq x y z
N MET A 1 -33.88 28.89 17.72
CA MET A 1 -33.63 27.45 17.84
C MET A 1 -32.30 27.28 18.55
N ALA A 2 -32.23 26.48 19.61
CA ALA A 2 -30.97 26.23 20.31
C ALA A 2 -29.99 25.55 19.35
N LYS A 3 -28.78 26.09 19.22
CA LYS A 3 -27.69 25.43 18.48
C LYS A 3 -27.40 24.13 19.23
N ILE A 4 -27.77 22.99 18.63
CA ILE A 4 -27.37 21.70 19.16
C ILE A 4 -25.85 21.66 19.06
N ASP A 5 -25.18 21.57 20.21
CA ASP A 5 -23.72 21.45 20.28
C ASP A 5 -23.37 20.01 19.87
N LEU A 6 -23.17 19.80 18.56
CA LEU A 6 -22.84 18.49 18.00
C LEU A 6 -21.44 18.09 18.49
N LYS A 7 -21.33 16.87 19.05
CA LYS A 7 -20.07 16.31 19.57
C LYS A 7 -19.56 15.18 18.69
N THR A 8 -18.25 14.93 18.77
CA THR A 8 -17.62 13.76 18.17
C THR A 8 -18.22 12.45 18.69
N ALA A 9 -18.25 11.43 17.85
CA ALA A 9 -18.63 10.08 18.25
C ALA A 9 -17.45 9.38 18.95
N SER A 10 -17.65 8.85 20.16
CA SER A 10 -16.61 8.07 20.85
C SER A 10 -16.39 6.68 20.24
N VAL A 11 -17.35 6.19 19.45
CA VAL A 11 -17.16 5.02 18.58
C VAL A 11 -17.41 5.46 17.15
N LEU A 12 -16.38 5.38 16.31
CA LEU A 12 -16.47 5.60 14.87
C LEU A 12 -15.53 4.62 14.17
N ALA A 13 -16.05 3.81 13.27
CA ALA A 13 -15.25 2.87 12.49
C ALA A 13 -15.70 2.82 11.03
N PHE A 14 -14.73 2.67 10.13
CA PHE A 14 -14.94 2.50 8.70
C PHE A 14 -14.22 1.25 8.21
N GLU A 15 -14.95 0.40 7.50
CA GLU A 15 -14.34 -0.68 6.72
C GLU A 15 -13.56 -0.12 5.52
N ARG A 16 -12.43 -0.75 5.21
CA ARG A 16 -11.64 -0.41 4.01
C ARG A 16 -12.44 -0.65 2.73
N LYS A 17 -12.25 0.19 1.72
CA LYS A 17 -12.97 0.12 0.45
C LYS A 17 -12.11 -0.36 -0.73
N LEU A 18 -10.79 -0.30 -0.59
CA LEU A 18 -9.85 -0.99 -1.47
C LEU A 18 -9.34 -2.22 -0.73
N ASP A 19 -9.71 -3.40 -1.23
CA ASP A 19 -9.41 -4.68 -0.58
C ASP A 19 -8.59 -5.58 -1.51
N PRO A 20 -7.24 -5.40 -1.53
CA PRO A 20 -6.36 -6.28 -2.26
C PRO A 20 -6.19 -7.63 -1.53
N SER A 21 -6.11 -8.73 -2.28
CA SER A 21 -5.63 -10.01 -1.76
C SER A 21 -4.12 -9.98 -1.54
N ASP A 22 -3.57 -11.02 -0.92
CA ASP A 22 -2.12 -11.25 -0.95
C ASP A 22 -1.67 -11.45 -2.41
N ALA A 23 -0.44 -11.02 -2.71
CA ALA A 23 0.14 -11.14 -4.03
C ALA A 23 1.13 -12.29 -4.09
N LEU A 24 0.87 -13.26 -4.96
CA LEU A 24 1.66 -14.50 -5.06
C LEU A 24 2.71 -14.39 -6.15
N PHE A 25 3.87 -15.00 -5.91
CA PHE A 25 5.01 -14.96 -6.82
C PHE A 25 5.12 -16.25 -7.64
N SER A 26 5.34 -16.10 -8.94
CA SER A 26 5.71 -17.18 -9.87
C SER A 26 6.83 -16.69 -10.79
N ALA A 27 7.55 -17.62 -11.41
CA ALA A 27 8.70 -17.29 -12.25
C ALA A 27 8.63 -17.97 -13.62
N GLY A 28 9.11 -17.28 -14.65
CA GLY A 28 9.21 -17.83 -16.01
C GLY A 28 10.05 -16.94 -16.91
N ARG A 29 9.96 -17.17 -18.22
CA ARG A 29 10.68 -16.40 -19.24
C ARG A 29 9.85 -15.24 -19.72
N TRP A 30 10.49 -14.09 -19.93
CA TRP A 30 9.84 -12.89 -20.46
C TRP A 30 9.02 -13.22 -21.71
N ASP A 31 9.58 -13.92 -22.68
CA ASP A 31 8.89 -14.19 -23.95
C ASP A 31 7.70 -15.17 -23.84
N ASP A 32 7.48 -15.79 -22.67
CA ASP A 32 6.40 -16.75 -22.40
C ASP A 32 5.28 -16.18 -21.49
N ARG A 33 5.18 -14.84 -21.36
CA ARG A 33 4.15 -14.19 -20.50
C ARG A 33 2.71 -14.58 -20.83
N SER A 34 2.41 -14.99 -22.06
CA SER A 34 1.08 -15.44 -22.47
C SER A 34 0.66 -16.75 -21.78
N ASN A 35 1.61 -17.60 -21.37
CA ASN A 35 1.35 -18.87 -20.66
C ASN A 35 1.61 -18.77 -19.15
N ALA A 36 1.71 -17.54 -18.62
CA ALA A 36 2.14 -17.28 -17.27
C ALA A 36 1.28 -17.92 -16.14
N THR A 37 0.06 -18.35 -16.44
CA THR A 37 -0.76 -19.11 -15.48
C THR A 37 -0.18 -20.48 -15.14
N GLN A 38 0.69 -21.03 -15.99
CA GLN A 38 1.35 -22.32 -15.80
C GLN A 38 2.73 -22.18 -15.13
N TRP A 39 3.21 -20.95 -14.92
CA TRP A 39 4.52 -20.72 -14.35
C TRP A 39 4.61 -21.26 -12.92
N PRO A 40 5.72 -21.92 -12.56
CA PRO A 40 5.91 -22.44 -11.21
C PRO A 40 5.93 -21.32 -10.18
N ALA A 41 5.36 -21.60 -9.01
CA ALA A 41 5.44 -20.73 -7.85
C ALA A 41 6.90 -20.57 -7.38
N ILE A 42 7.24 -19.39 -6.85
CA ILE A 42 8.54 -19.18 -6.21
C ILE A 42 8.43 -19.62 -4.76
N ALA A 43 9.18 -20.65 -4.37
CA ALA A 43 9.26 -21.09 -2.98
C ALA A 43 10.19 -20.21 -2.14
N VAL A 44 9.93 -20.13 -0.84
CA VAL A 44 10.90 -19.62 0.13
C VAL A 44 11.85 -20.75 0.52
N ARG A 45 13.15 -20.49 0.48
CA ARG A 45 14.20 -21.43 0.88
C ARG A 45 15.10 -20.85 1.95
N GLU A 46 15.63 -21.72 2.80
CA GLU A 46 16.62 -21.34 3.79
C GLU A 46 18.02 -21.33 3.19
N LYS A 47 18.86 -20.39 3.65
CA LYS A 47 20.30 -20.48 3.48
C LYS A 47 21.02 -20.03 4.74
N SER A 48 22.18 -20.61 4.99
CA SER A 48 23.10 -20.14 6.04
C SER A 48 23.95 -18.99 5.51
N VAL A 49 24.08 -17.93 6.30
CA VAL A 49 24.93 -16.79 6.02
C VAL A 49 25.89 -16.56 7.18
N ARG A 50 27.13 -16.22 6.87
CA ARG A 50 28.08 -15.72 7.87
C ARG A 50 28.03 -14.20 7.86
N GLY A 51 27.31 -13.63 8.83
CA GLY A 51 27.23 -12.20 9.02
C GLY A 51 28.57 -11.60 9.44
N THR A 52 28.69 -10.30 9.27
CA THR A 52 29.75 -9.48 9.85
C THR A 52 29.19 -8.67 11.01
N ILE A 53 30.05 -8.19 11.90
CA ILE A 53 29.64 -7.21 12.92
C ILE A 53 29.69 -5.83 12.26
N SER A 54 28.51 -5.32 11.89
CA SER A 54 28.38 -4.06 11.17
C SER A 54 27.52 -3.02 11.89
N ASN A 55 26.95 -3.36 13.05
CA ASN A 55 26.23 -2.40 13.88
C ASN A 55 27.21 -1.46 14.58
N ARG A 56 26.77 -0.22 14.83
CA ARG A 56 27.52 0.74 15.63
C ARG A 56 27.72 0.16 17.05
N GLN A 57 28.97 -0.04 17.43
CA GLN A 57 29.33 -0.55 18.76
C GLN A 57 29.18 0.55 19.82
N LYS A 58 28.89 0.15 21.06
CA LYS A 58 28.88 1.09 22.19
C LYS A 58 30.33 1.46 22.52
N SER A 59 30.56 2.64 23.10
CA SER A 59 31.92 3.16 23.36
C SER A 59 32.79 2.24 24.22
N LYS A 60 32.18 1.38 25.05
CA LYS A 60 32.88 0.39 25.90
C LYS A 60 33.36 -0.85 25.14
N ASP A 61 32.87 -1.05 23.92
CA ASP A 61 33.17 -2.19 23.04
C ASP A 61 34.15 -1.79 21.91
N LEU A 62 34.69 -0.57 21.96
CA LEU A 62 35.69 -0.03 21.01
C LEU A 62 37.14 -0.30 21.44
N ASP A 63 37.34 -1.04 22.54
CA ASP A 63 38.66 -1.57 22.88
C ASP A 63 39.15 -2.49 21.74
N PRO A 64 40.30 -2.21 21.10
CA PRO A 64 40.76 -2.94 19.92
C PRO A 64 40.74 -4.46 20.08
N ALA A 65 41.18 -4.97 21.25
CA ALA A 65 41.22 -6.40 21.50
C ALA A 65 39.82 -7.05 21.58
N LYS A 66 38.83 -6.33 22.12
CA LYS A 66 37.43 -6.81 22.17
C LYS A 66 36.77 -6.75 20.81
N LEU A 67 37.05 -5.71 20.02
CA LEU A 67 36.54 -5.59 18.67
C LEU A 67 37.09 -6.72 17.80
N ASP A 68 38.40 -6.97 17.86
CA ASP A 68 39.04 -8.08 17.13
C ASP A 68 38.46 -9.44 17.54
N ALA A 69 38.29 -9.69 18.84
CA ALA A 69 37.69 -10.93 19.34
C ALA A 69 36.23 -11.10 18.86
N SER A 70 35.46 -10.01 18.79
CA SER A 70 34.09 -10.02 18.29
C SER A 70 34.05 -10.34 16.78
N ILE A 71 34.96 -9.78 15.98
CA ILE A 71 35.05 -10.01 14.54
C ILE A 71 35.51 -11.44 14.21
N GLN A 72 36.43 -11.98 15.01
CA GLN A 72 36.88 -13.37 14.86
C GLN A 72 35.77 -14.39 15.15
N SER A 73 34.80 -14.02 15.99
CA SER A 73 33.67 -14.89 16.35
C SER A 73 32.71 -15.06 15.15
N PRO A 74 32.42 -16.31 14.72
CA PRO A 74 31.55 -16.54 13.58
C PRO A 74 30.10 -16.15 13.90
N ASN A 75 29.57 -15.14 13.21
CA ASN A 75 28.17 -14.71 13.28
C ASN A 75 27.31 -15.51 12.28
N LEU A 76 27.12 -16.80 12.55
CA LEU A 76 26.31 -17.67 11.70
C LEU A 76 24.81 -17.40 11.90
N GLN A 77 24.09 -17.22 10.80
CA GLN A 77 22.66 -16.98 10.78
C GLN A 77 21.99 -17.84 9.70
N THR A 78 20.75 -18.23 9.94
CA THR A 78 19.89 -18.81 8.90
C THR A 78 18.89 -17.75 8.46
N VAL A 79 18.69 -17.60 7.15
CA VAL A 79 17.76 -16.62 6.57
C VAL A 79 16.89 -17.25 5.51
N ASP A 80 15.66 -16.77 5.41
CA ASP A 80 14.79 -17.04 4.27
C ASP A 80 15.16 -16.16 3.07
N VAL A 81 15.18 -16.79 1.91
CA VAL A 81 15.34 -16.15 0.60
C VAL A 81 14.34 -16.70 -0.41
N ALA A 82 13.99 -15.88 -1.38
CA ALA A 82 13.21 -16.28 -2.56
C ALA A 82 13.99 -15.80 -3.79
N THR A 83 14.21 -16.67 -4.77
CA THR A 83 14.99 -16.36 -5.97
C THR A 83 14.27 -16.90 -7.20
N LEU A 84 14.43 -16.23 -8.34
CA LEU A 84 14.08 -16.82 -9.61
C LEU A 84 14.91 -18.10 -9.85
N PRO A 85 14.40 -19.08 -10.59
CA PRO A 85 15.20 -20.15 -11.17
C PRO A 85 16.34 -19.61 -12.05
N ASN A 86 17.39 -20.42 -12.25
CA ASN A 86 18.50 -20.03 -13.14
C ASN A 86 18.12 -20.07 -14.63
N ASP A 87 16.94 -20.59 -14.95
CA ASP A 87 16.36 -20.66 -16.29
C ASP A 87 15.12 -19.76 -16.44
N ALA A 88 14.94 -18.78 -15.57
CA ALA A 88 13.84 -17.81 -15.62
C ALA A 88 14.33 -16.39 -15.26
N ASP A 89 14.02 -15.41 -16.12
CA ASP A 89 14.46 -14.02 -15.97
C ASP A 89 13.36 -13.09 -15.43
N THR A 90 12.13 -13.59 -15.29
CA THR A 90 10.95 -12.77 -15.05
C THR A 90 10.21 -13.20 -13.80
N LEU A 91 10.01 -12.23 -12.90
CA LEU A 91 9.09 -12.35 -11.77
C LEU A 91 7.67 -12.01 -12.22
N ARG A 92 6.72 -12.90 -11.96
CA ARG A 92 5.28 -12.63 -12.01
C ARG A 92 4.72 -12.44 -10.60
N VAL A 93 4.03 -11.33 -10.38
CA VAL A 93 3.29 -11.02 -9.16
C VAL A 93 1.81 -10.86 -9.50
N ARG A 94 0.95 -11.70 -8.91
CA ARG A 94 -0.50 -11.65 -9.16
C ARG A 94 -1.30 -11.49 -7.86
N PHE A 95 -2.28 -10.61 -7.87
CA PHE A 95 -3.30 -10.45 -6.82
C PHE A 95 -4.63 -10.00 -7.42
N THR A 96 -5.69 -10.01 -6.62
CA THR A 96 -6.97 -9.41 -6.98
C THR A 96 -7.29 -8.22 -6.09
N LEU A 97 -8.07 -7.27 -6.60
CA LEU A 97 -8.50 -6.07 -5.87
C LEU A 97 -10.01 -5.92 -6.00
N ARG A 98 -10.71 -5.89 -4.86
CA ARG A 98 -12.11 -5.44 -4.81
C ARG A 98 -12.16 -3.94 -4.52
N VAL A 99 -13.07 -3.24 -5.19
CA VAL A 99 -13.40 -1.85 -4.91
C VAL A 99 -14.85 -1.79 -4.43
N LEU A 100 -15.03 -1.31 -3.20
CA LEU A 100 -16.32 -1.30 -2.51
C LEU A 100 -16.88 0.12 -2.42
N GLY A 101 -18.20 0.24 -2.53
CA GLY A 101 -18.90 1.51 -2.35
C GLY A 101 -19.11 1.88 -0.88
N GLY A 102 -19.74 3.02 -0.64
CA GLY A 102 -20.18 3.42 0.70
C GLY A 102 -19.08 4.05 1.57
N ALA A 103 -18.13 4.77 0.98
CA ALA A 103 -17.04 5.44 1.72
C ALA A 103 -17.53 6.42 2.82
N GLY A 104 -18.74 6.97 2.70
CA GLY A 104 -19.35 7.84 3.73
C GLY A 104 -20.22 7.14 4.77
N SER A 105 -20.30 5.79 4.74
CA SER A 105 -21.11 5.02 5.69
C SER A 105 -20.18 4.31 6.69
N PRO A 106 -20.15 4.74 7.97
CA PRO A 106 -19.38 4.04 8.99
C PRO A 106 -19.99 2.65 9.24
N SER A 107 -19.14 1.67 9.57
CA SER A 107 -19.57 0.34 10.01
C SER A 107 -20.02 0.34 11.48
N ALA A 108 -19.53 1.29 12.27
CA ALA A 108 -20.00 1.55 13.63
C ALA A 108 -19.96 3.07 13.91
N CYS A 109 -21.05 3.59 14.47
CA CYS A 109 -21.13 4.95 15.02
C CYS A 109 -22.09 4.97 16.20
N ASN A 110 -21.69 5.57 17.34
CA ASN A 110 -22.54 5.64 18.53
C ASN A 110 -23.30 6.97 18.69
N ASN A 111 -23.24 7.86 17.70
CA ASN A 111 -23.94 9.14 17.69
C ASN A 111 -24.64 9.33 16.33
N VAL A 112 -25.97 9.28 16.33
CA VAL A 112 -26.79 9.29 15.12
C VAL A 112 -26.73 10.64 14.42
N GLU A 113 -26.77 11.74 15.18
CA GLU A 113 -26.67 13.10 14.67
C GLU A 113 -25.31 13.34 14.00
N TYR A 114 -24.22 12.88 14.63
CA TYR A 114 -22.87 12.96 14.06
C TYR A 114 -22.78 12.15 12.76
N GLN A 115 -23.34 10.93 12.74
CA GLN A 115 -23.37 10.09 11.56
C GLN A 115 -24.12 10.76 10.39
N GLN A 116 -25.25 11.41 10.66
CA GLN A 116 -26.02 12.13 9.63
C GLN A 116 -25.21 13.29 9.05
N GLN A 117 -24.56 14.07 9.90
CA GLN A 117 -23.76 15.21 9.46
C GLN A 117 -22.50 14.77 8.69
N LEU A 118 -21.84 13.71 9.14
CA LEU A 118 -20.72 13.08 8.42
C LEU A 118 -21.15 12.59 7.04
N LYS A 119 -22.30 11.92 6.96
CA LYS A 119 -22.86 11.46 5.69
C LYS A 119 -23.16 12.64 4.76
N ALA A 120 -23.73 13.73 5.28
CA ALA A 120 -24.00 14.94 4.50
C ALA A 120 -22.71 15.59 3.97
N ALA A 121 -21.66 15.68 4.80
CA ALA A 121 -20.36 16.21 4.39
C ALA A 121 -19.75 15.38 3.24
N VAL A 122 -19.75 14.05 3.36
CA VAL A 122 -19.25 13.16 2.30
C VAL A 122 -20.12 13.21 1.05
N GLN A 123 -21.45 13.29 1.18
CA GLN A 123 -22.35 13.43 0.03
C GLN A 123 -22.13 14.76 -0.71
N SER A 124 -21.88 15.85 0.02
CA SER A 124 -21.51 17.14 -0.56
C SER A 124 -20.23 17.03 -1.39
N TYR A 125 -19.19 16.40 -0.84
CA TYR A 125 -17.94 16.12 -1.57
C TYR A 125 -18.18 15.30 -2.84
N VAL A 126 -18.95 14.21 -2.74
CA VAL A 126 -19.25 13.34 -3.89
C VAL A 126 -20.04 14.11 -4.95
N GLY A 127 -20.97 14.99 -4.56
CA GLY A 127 -21.71 15.84 -5.49
C GLY A 127 -20.84 16.84 -6.25
N ASN A 128 -19.81 17.39 -5.60
CA ASN A 128 -18.93 18.40 -6.20
C ASN A 128 -17.79 17.80 -7.03
N HIS A 129 -17.20 16.69 -6.57
CA HIS A 129 -15.96 16.15 -7.15
C HIS A 129 -16.07 14.72 -7.69
N GLY A 130 -17.12 13.98 -7.29
CA GLY A 130 -17.15 12.52 -7.46
C GLY A 130 -16.00 11.83 -6.72
N PHE A 131 -15.60 10.65 -7.21
CA PHE A 131 -14.38 9.97 -6.75
C PHE A 131 -13.23 10.06 -7.77
N LYS A 132 -13.43 10.82 -8.85
CA LYS A 132 -12.53 10.93 -10.00
C LYS A 132 -11.06 11.11 -9.64
N GLU A 133 -10.72 12.10 -8.81
CA GLU A 133 -9.31 12.36 -8.47
C GLU A 133 -8.70 11.21 -7.66
N LEU A 134 -9.43 10.64 -6.71
CA LEU A 134 -8.96 9.51 -5.91
C LEU A 134 -8.78 8.27 -6.79
N ALA A 135 -9.78 7.96 -7.62
CA ALA A 135 -9.76 6.82 -8.53
C ALA A 135 -8.64 6.91 -9.56
N ARG A 136 -8.38 8.11 -10.10
CA ARG A 136 -7.26 8.39 -11.01
C ARG A 136 -5.91 8.10 -10.36
N ARG A 137 -5.70 8.54 -9.11
CA ARG A 137 -4.45 8.27 -8.38
C ARG A 137 -4.29 6.80 -8.01
N TYR A 138 -5.37 6.12 -7.62
CA TYR A 138 -5.35 4.67 -7.38
C TYR A 138 -5.04 3.88 -8.66
N ALA A 139 -5.66 4.24 -9.79
CA ALA A 139 -5.40 3.63 -11.08
C ALA A 139 -3.93 3.77 -11.49
N LEU A 140 -3.34 4.97 -11.30
CA LEU A 140 -1.92 5.17 -11.59
C LEU A 140 -1.02 4.29 -10.71
N ASN A 141 -1.30 4.18 -9.41
CA ASN A 141 -0.51 3.35 -8.51
C ASN A 141 -0.61 1.83 -8.80
N VAL A 142 -1.71 1.39 -9.42
CA VAL A 142 -1.80 0.05 -10.02
C VAL A 142 -0.91 -0.01 -11.27
N ALA A 143 -1.11 0.91 -12.21
CA ALA A 143 -0.45 0.88 -13.51
C ALA A 143 1.08 1.03 -13.46
N ASN A 144 1.61 1.87 -12.56
CA ASN A 144 3.05 2.11 -12.40
C ASN A 144 3.77 1.06 -11.52
N ALA A 145 3.05 0.00 -11.13
CA ALA A 145 3.54 -1.10 -10.31
C ALA A 145 4.13 -0.66 -8.95
N ARG A 146 3.60 0.39 -8.31
CA ARG A 146 4.06 0.80 -6.95
C ARG A 146 3.99 -0.33 -5.94
N PHE A 147 3.03 -1.23 -6.11
CA PHE A 147 2.86 -2.42 -5.28
C PHE A 147 4.00 -3.45 -5.39
N LEU A 148 4.93 -3.34 -6.34
CA LEU A 148 6.11 -4.21 -6.41
C LEU A 148 7.19 -3.85 -5.38
N TRP A 149 7.13 -2.65 -4.77
CA TRP A 149 8.11 -2.17 -3.81
C TRP A 149 9.55 -2.39 -4.31
N ARG A 150 10.37 -3.17 -3.60
CA ARG A 150 11.76 -3.43 -3.93
C ARG A 150 11.92 -4.19 -5.26
N ASN A 151 10.95 -5.00 -5.66
CA ASN A 151 11.00 -5.74 -6.93
C ASN A 151 10.88 -4.82 -8.17
N ARG A 152 10.45 -3.57 -7.99
CA ARG A 152 10.45 -2.57 -9.07
C ARG A 152 11.86 -2.03 -9.37
N MET A 153 12.75 -2.05 -8.37
CA MET A 153 14.04 -1.38 -8.45
C MET A 153 15.01 -2.20 -9.30
N GLY A 154 15.52 -1.61 -10.39
CA GLY A 154 16.51 -2.25 -11.26
C GLY A 154 15.94 -3.32 -12.20
N ALA A 155 14.62 -3.40 -12.37
CA ALA A 155 14.02 -4.20 -13.43
C ALA A 155 14.27 -3.54 -14.80
N GLU A 156 14.54 -4.34 -15.83
CA GLU A 156 14.77 -3.87 -17.20
C GLU A 156 13.47 -3.31 -17.81
N VAL A 157 12.37 -4.02 -17.59
CA VAL A 157 11.03 -3.69 -18.08
C VAL A 157 10.00 -4.25 -17.11
N ILE A 158 8.90 -3.52 -16.94
CA ILE A 158 7.78 -3.95 -16.10
C ILE A 158 6.47 -3.76 -16.87
N GLU A 159 5.79 -4.88 -17.13
CA GLU A 159 4.47 -4.90 -17.75
C GLU A 159 3.41 -5.18 -16.67
N VAL A 160 2.38 -4.34 -16.58
CA VAL A 160 1.23 -4.57 -15.69
C VAL A 160 -0.01 -4.83 -16.53
N GLN A 161 -0.60 -6.02 -16.37
CA GLN A 161 -1.88 -6.40 -16.93
C GLN A 161 -2.97 -6.28 -15.87
N VAL A 162 -4.04 -5.54 -16.18
CA VAL A 162 -5.21 -5.36 -15.31
C VAL A 162 -6.44 -5.85 -16.04
N ARG A 163 -7.05 -6.92 -15.54
CA ARG A 163 -8.31 -7.46 -16.06
C ARG A 163 -9.47 -7.04 -15.17
N HIS A 164 -10.51 -6.45 -15.73
CA HIS A 164 -11.77 -6.24 -15.03
C HIS A 164 -12.62 -7.51 -15.14
N LYS A 165 -12.87 -8.19 -14.02
CA LYS A 165 -13.62 -9.44 -13.97
C LYS A 165 -15.11 -9.17 -13.76
N ARG A 166 -15.96 -9.68 -14.66
CA ARG A 166 -17.43 -9.63 -14.53
C ARG A 166 -18.01 -10.98 -14.92
N GLU A 167 -18.91 -11.52 -14.08
CA GLU A 167 -19.61 -12.79 -14.34
C GLU A 167 -18.66 -13.96 -14.71
N GLY A 168 -17.47 -14.00 -14.11
CA GLY A 168 -16.44 -15.01 -14.39
C GLY A 168 -15.54 -14.73 -15.61
N GLY A 169 -15.97 -13.85 -16.52
CA GLY A 169 -15.22 -13.43 -17.70
C GLY A 169 -14.35 -12.19 -17.49
N ASP A 170 -13.66 -11.77 -18.55
CA ASP A 170 -12.91 -10.50 -18.63
C ASP A 170 -13.78 -9.48 -19.38
N ALA A 171 -14.25 -8.44 -18.69
CA ALA A 171 -14.99 -7.33 -19.29
C ALA A 171 -14.05 -6.33 -19.99
N ALA A 172 -12.82 -6.20 -19.50
CA ALA A 172 -11.77 -5.37 -20.08
C ALA A 172 -10.40 -5.90 -19.67
N LEU A 173 -9.39 -5.60 -20.49
CA LEU A 173 -7.98 -5.84 -20.22
C LEU A 173 -7.20 -4.58 -20.60
N TRP A 174 -6.40 -4.06 -19.66
CA TRP A 174 -5.44 -2.99 -19.91
C TRP A 174 -4.03 -3.48 -19.63
N THR A 175 -3.08 -3.05 -20.45
CA THR A 175 -1.65 -3.35 -20.29
C THR A 175 -0.87 -2.04 -20.21
N PHE A 176 0.00 -1.94 -19.22
CA PHE A 176 0.80 -0.74 -18.95
C PHE A 176 2.30 -1.08 -18.93
N ASP A 177 3.12 -0.21 -19.52
CA ASP A 177 4.54 -0.12 -19.20
C ASP A 177 4.69 0.71 -17.92
N ALA A 178 5.01 0.05 -16.82
CA ALA A 178 5.06 0.69 -15.50
C ALA A 178 6.28 1.61 -15.32
N LEU A 179 7.33 1.45 -16.12
CA LEU A 179 8.52 2.31 -16.05
C LEU A 179 8.34 3.61 -16.83
N SER A 180 7.45 3.63 -17.82
CA SER A 180 7.09 4.87 -18.55
C SER A 180 6.12 5.77 -17.79
N LEU A 181 5.55 5.30 -16.67
CA LEU A 181 4.56 6.02 -15.88
C LEU A 181 5.19 6.76 -14.69
N PRO A 182 4.64 7.94 -14.33
CA PRO A 182 5.20 8.75 -13.25
C PRO A 182 5.12 8.03 -11.89
N TRP A 183 6.13 8.35 -11.07
CA TRP A 183 6.29 7.81 -9.71
C TRP A 183 6.11 8.85 -8.61
N ARG A 184 6.55 10.09 -8.86
CA ARG A 184 6.58 11.18 -7.87
C ARG A 184 5.44 12.18 -8.02
N ASP A 185 4.70 12.10 -9.10
CA ASP A 185 3.53 12.92 -9.39
C ASP A 185 2.45 12.03 -10.00
N PHE A 186 1.34 12.65 -10.38
CA PHE A 186 0.23 11.97 -11.01
C PHE A 186 -0.06 12.51 -12.42
N ASP A 187 0.86 13.25 -13.04
CA ASP A 187 0.60 13.89 -14.33
C ASP A 187 0.91 12.93 -15.47
N THR A 188 -0.13 12.35 -16.06
CA THR A 188 0.02 11.29 -17.07
C THR A 188 -0.02 11.88 -18.47
N THR A 189 0.98 11.54 -19.29
CA THR A 189 1.01 11.86 -20.72
C THR A 189 1.32 10.61 -21.54
N GLY A 190 1.14 10.68 -22.86
CA GLY A 190 1.49 9.61 -23.78
C GLY A 190 0.42 8.51 -23.91
N PRO A 191 0.80 7.32 -24.42
CA PRO A 191 -0.14 6.32 -24.92
C PRO A 191 -0.99 5.66 -23.84
N ALA A 192 -0.57 5.72 -22.56
CA ALA A 192 -1.28 5.08 -21.47
C ALA A 192 -2.51 5.88 -20.96
N VAL A 193 -2.67 7.15 -21.39
CA VAL A 193 -3.69 8.07 -20.83
C VAL A 193 -5.11 7.53 -20.97
N GLU A 194 -5.50 7.03 -22.14
CA GLU A 194 -6.85 6.50 -22.36
C GLU A 194 -7.12 5.25 -21.53
N SER A 195 -6.15 4.33 -21.46
CA SER A 195 -6.26 3.11 -20.65
C SER A 195 -6.30 3.41 -19.15
N LEU A 196 -5.53 4.41 -18.68
CA LEU A 196 -5.58 4.89 -17.31
C LEU A 196 -6.92 5.53 -16.97
N ALA A 197 -7.48 6.34 -17.88
CA ALA A 197 -8.79 6.96 -17.69
C ALA A 197 -9.91 5.90 -17.62
N ALA A 198 -9.84 4.88 -18.45
CA ALA A 198 -10.77 3.76 -18.43
C ALA A 198 -10.69 2.97 -17.11
N LEU A 199 -9.47 2.63 -16.64
CA LEU A 199 -9.27 1.97 -15.36
C LEU A 199 -9.74 2.85 -14.18
N ALA A 200 -9.45 4.14 -14.22
CA ALA A 200 -9.90 5.10 -13.20
C ALA A 200 -11.43 5.18 -13.14
N THR A 201 -12.11 5.16 -14.28
CA THR A 201 -13.58 5.16 -14.35
C THR A 201 -14.17 3.92 -13.67
N VAL A 202 -13.57 2.74 -13.89
CA VAL A 202 -14.01 1.51 -13.20
C VAL A 202 -13.82 1.62 -11.68
N ILE A 203 -12.68 2.13 -11.22
CA ILE A 203 -12.44 2.32 -9.78
C ILE A 203 -13.41 3.36 -9.20
N GLU A 204 -13.67 4.46 -9.91
CA GLU A 204 -14.62 5.49 -9.50
C GLU A 204 -16.04 4.92 -9.33
N ASN A 205 -16.53 4.14 -10.30
CA ASN A 205 -17.84 3.50 -10.22
C ASN A 205 -17.95 2.52 -9.05
N GLY A 206 -16.88 1.77 -8.76
CA GLY A 206 -16.81 0.90 -7.59
C GLY A 206 -16.91 1.68 -6.27
N LEU A 207 -16.15 2.78 -6.14
CA LEU A 207 -16.19 3.64 -4.94
C LEU A 207 -17.53 4.36 -4.78
N ALA A 208 -18.17 4.74 -5.89
CA ALA A 208 -19.52 5.30 -5.91
C ALA A 208 -20.59 4.27 -5.50
N GLY A 209 -20.29 2.97 -5.59
CA GLY A 209 -21.24 1.88 -5.36
C GLY A 209 -22.19 1.63 -6.55
N ASN A 210 -21.83 2.12 -7.73
CA ASN A 210 -22.63 1.94 -8.95
C ASN A 210 -22.45 0.55 -9.57
N ASP A 211 -21.27 -0.04 -9.40
CA ASP A 211 -20.90 -1.33 -9.99
C ASP A 211 -20.17 -2.23 -8.97
N TYR A 212 -20.31 -3.54 -9.15
CA TYR A 212 -19.41 -4.51 -8.55
C TYR A 212 -18.08 -4.50 -9.32
N VAL A 213 -16.98 -4.23 -8.63
CA VAL A 213 -15.64 -4.13 -9.24
C VAL A 213 -14.69 -5.15 -8.63
N LEU A 214 -14.24 -6.06 -9.49
CA LEU A 214 -13.17 -7.01 -9.21
C LEU A 214 -12.08 -6.88 -10.28
N LEU A 215 -10.87 -6.53 -9.87
CA LEU A 215 -9.71 -6.43 -10.74
C LEU A 215 -8.76 -7.59 -10.48
N ASP A 216 -8.32 -8.28 -11.54
CA ASP A 216 -7.23 -9.26 -11.51
C ASP A 216 -5.97 -8.59 -12.08
N ILE A 217 -4.98 -8.39 -11.22
CA ILE A 217 -3.79 -7.58 -11.50
C ILE A 217 -2.59 -8.52 -11.53
N THR A 218 -1.89 -8.53 -12.66
CA THR A 218 -0.65 -9.29 -12.86
C THR A 218 0.45 -8.34 -13.30
N ALA A 219 1.55 -8.29 -12.55
CA ALA A 219 2.77 -7.60 -12.97
C ALA A 219 3.85 -8.61 -13.36
N PHE A 220 4.58 -8.28 -14.42
CA PHE A 220 5.76 -8.98 -14.88
C PHE A 220 6.95 -8.04 -14.80
N ALA A 221 7.99 -8.42 -14.06
CA ALA A 221 9.23 -7.66 -13.99
C ALA A 221 10.38 -8.53 -14.49
N ARG A 222 11.07 -8.08 -15.56
CA ARG A 222 12.28 -8.73 -16.05
C ARG A 222 13.47 -8.26 -15.21
N ILE A 223 14.07 -9.19 -14.47
CA ILE A 223 15.12 -8.90 -13.48
C ILE A 223 16.42 -9.62 -13.86
N GLY A 224 16.33 -10.84 -14.40
CA GLY A 224 17.47 -11.66 -14.81
C GLY A 224 17.52 -13.03 -14.13
N ASP A 225 18.19 -13.96 -14.79
CA ASP A 225 18.27 -15.36 -14.35
C ASP A 225 18.84 -15.48 -12.93
N GLY A 226 18.18 -16.27 -12.08
CA GLY A 226 18.65 -16.57 -10.72
C GLY A 226 18.55 -15.43 -9.70
N GLN A 227 18.04 -14.25 -10.08
CA GLN A 227 18.04 -13.06 -9.21
C GLN A 227 17.13 -13.21 -7.98
N GLU A 228 17.49 -12.53 -6.89
CA GLU A 228 16.69 -12.49 -5.66
C GLU A 228 15.43 -11.65 -5.86
N VAL A 229 14.30 -12.16 -5.36
CA VAL A 229 13.03 -11.45 -5.31
C VAL A 229 12.66 -11.15 -3.86
N PHE A 230 11.77 -10.18 -3.66
CA PHE A 230 11.52 -9.57 -2.35
C PHE A 230 10.06 -9.71 -1.91
N PRO A 231 9.68 -10.87 -1.37
CA PRO A 231 8.43 -11.06 -0.63
C PRO A 231 8.32 -10.12 0.58
N SER A 232 7.17 -10.12 1.24
CA SER A 232 7.05 -9.49 2.55
C SER A 232 7.91 -10.21 3.59
N GLN A 233 8.36 -9.47 4.61
CA GLN A 233 9.08 -10.05 5.76
C GLN A 233 8.10 -10.22 6.92
N GLU A 234 8.20 -11.35 7.62
CA GLU A 234 7.50 -11.61 8.87
C GLU A 234 8.25 -11.00 10.06
N LEU A 235 7.48 -10.42 10.98
CA LEU A 235 8.01 -9.94 12.27
C LEU A 235 7.61 -10.93 13.36
N ILE A 236 8.55 -11.76 13.79
CA ILE A 236 8.34 -12.72 14.88
C ILE A 236 9.05 -12.18 16.11
N LEU A 237 8.27 -11.73 17.10
CA LEU A 237 8.77 -11.09 18.33
C LEU A 237 9.27 -12.10 19.38
N ASP A 238 8.65 -13.28 19.46
CA ASP A 238 8.97 -14.32 20.47
C ASP A 238 10.04 -15.31 19.99
N ARG A 239 11.11 -14.80 19.37
CA ARG A 239 12.29 -15.62 19.06
C ARG A 239 13.23 -15.61 20.26
N GLY A 240 13.00 -16.47 21.25
CA GLY A 240 13.85 -16.54 22.43
C GLY A 240 15.34 -16.64 22.06
N ASP A 241 16.24 -16.00 22.84
CA ASP A 241 17.65 -15.73 22.52
C ASP A 241 18.57 -16.97 22.37
N LYS A 242 18.26 -17.92 21.47
CA LYS A 242 19.10 -19.09 21.20
C LYS A 242 19.95 -18.85 19.95
N LYS A 243 21.27 -19.02 20.10
CA LYS A 243 22.22 -19.07 18.98
C LYS A 243 21.75 -20.12 17.94
N GLY A 244 21.77 -19.74 16.65
CA GLY A 244 21.36 -20.60 15.54
C GLY A 244 19.92 -20.43 15.06
N GLN A 245 19.13 -19.54 15.66
CA GLN A 245 17.78 -19.25 15.17
C GLN A 245 17.78 -18.43 13.87
N LYS A 246 16.72 -18.61 13.09
CA LYS A 246 16.48 -17.88 11.84
C LYS A 246 16.38 -16.39 12.13
N SER A 247 17.16 -15.56 11.44
CA SER A 247 17.19 -14.10 11.66
C SER A 247 16.22 -13.34 10.74
N LYS A 248 15.85 -13.93 9.60
CA LYS A 248 14.89 -13.36 8.63
C LYS A 248 13.89 -14.42 8.20
N THR A 249 12.60 -14.13 8.37
CA THR A 249 11.51 -14.99 7.87
C THR A 249 10.73 -14.24 6.80
N LEU A 250 10.45 -14.90 5.68
CA LEU A 250 9.67 -14.32 4.59
C LEU A 250 8.24 -14.84 4.62
N TYR A 251 7.31 -13.98 4.20
CA TYR A 251 5.89 -14.30 4.09
C TYR A 251 5.64 -15.23 2.90
N GLN A 252 4.82 -16.25 3.13
CA GLN A 252 4.40 -17.19 2.11
C GLN A 252 2.97 -17.66 2.36
N VAL A 253 2.28 -18.06 1.29
CA VAL A 253 0.94 -18.66 1.31
C VAL A 253 1.03 -19.96 0.56
N SER A 254 0.68 -21.09 1.20
CA SER A 254 0.73 -22.43 0.58
C SER A 254 2.06 -22.68 -0.16
N ASP A 255 3.17 -22.48 0.56
CA ASP A 255 4.56 -22.63 0.09
C ASP A 255 4.97 -21.70 -1.08
N THR A 256 4.14 -20.71 -1.41
CA THR A 256 4.43 -19.69 -2.41
C THR A 256 4.84 -18.39 -1.72
N ALA A 257 6.01 -17.88 -2.05
CA ALA A 257 6.48 -16.58 -1.59
C ALA A 257 5.49 -15.49 -1.99
N ALA A 258 5.17 -14.58 -1.07
CA ALA A 258 4.06 -13.66 -1.24
C ALA A 258 4.32 -12.25 -0.67
N MET A 259 3.50 -11.30 -1.10
CA MET A 259 3.40 -9.98 -0.47
C MET A 259 2.08 -9.86 0.26
N HIS A 260 2.18 -9.50 1.54
CA HIS A 260 1.07 -9.06 2.38
C HIS A 260 0.12 -8.10 1.66
N SER A 261 -1.17 -8.42 1.68
CA SER A 261 -2.28 -7.58 1.20
C SER A 261 -2.22 -6.14 1.72
N GLN A 262 -1.94 -5.92 3.01
CA GLN A 262 -1.82 -4.57 3.58
C GLN A 262 -0.63 -3.78 3.03
N LYS A 263 0.43 -4.45 2.58
CA LYS A 263 1.59 -3.82 1.92
C LYS A 263 1.25 -3.41 0.48
N ILE A 264 0.43 -4.19 -0.21
CA ILE A 264 -0.17 -3.81 -1.50
C ILE A 264 -1.11 -2.61 -1.30
N GLY A 265 -2.02 -2.69 -0.33
CA GLY A 265 -2.95 -1.60 0.00
C GLY A 265 -2.24 -0.30 0.37
N ASN A 266 -1.12 -0.36 1.10
CA ASN A 266 -0.29 0.81 1.40
C ASN A 266 0.28 1.47 0.12
N ALA A 267 0.78 0.67 -0.81
CA ALA A 267 1.23 1.17 -2.11
C ALA A 267 0.08 1.83 -2.89
N LEU A 268 -1.08 1.17 -2.99
CA LEU A 268 -2.23 1.72 -3.71
C LEU A 268 -2.67 3.08 -3.17
N ARG A 269 -2.71 3.25 -1.83
CA ARG A 269 -3.08 4.52 -1.19
C ARG A 269 -1.94 5.52 -1.00
N THR A 270 -0.80 5.32 -1.66
CA THR A 270 0.29 6.31 -1.71
C THR A 270 -0.07 7.41 -2.69
N ILE A 271 -1.01 8.26 -2.28
CA ILE A 271 -1.65 9.28 -3.12
C ILE A 271 -1.63 10.69 -2.52
N ASP A 272 -1.24 10.82 -1.26
CA ASP A 272 -1.28 12.10 -0.55
C ASP A 272 -0.11 12.98 -1.01
N THR A 273 -0.42 14.00 -1.80
CA THR A 273 0.49 15.10 -2.17
C THR A 273 -0.04 16.44 -1.65
N TRP A 274 -1.01 16.40 -0.73
CA TRP A 274 -1.71 17.59 -0.22
C TRP A 274 -1.22 17.96 1.18
N TYR A 275 -0.17 17.32 1.68
CA TYR A 275 0.45 17.64 2.96
C TYR A 275 1.52 18.74 2.76
N PRO A 276 1.92 19.45 3.83
CA PRO A 276 3.03 20.40 3.76
C PRO A 276 4.34 19.69 3.42
N ASP A 277 4.74 19.71 2.15
CA ASP A 277 5.94 19.04 1.64
C ASP A 277 7.12 20.02 1.55
N GLU A 278 7.82 20.21 2.67
CA GLU A 278 8.97 21.11 2.76
C GLU A 278 10.18 20.65 1.93
N ASN A 279 10.25 19.35 1.56
CA ASN A 279 11.45 18.74 0.97
C ASN A 279 11.21 18.10 -0.41
N GLY A 280 10.01 18.28 -0.99
CA GLY A 280 9.64 17.66 -2.27
C GLY A 280 9.69 16.13 -2.24
N LEU A 281 9.34 15.48 -1.12
CA LEU A 281 9.37 14.02 -0.99
C LEU A 281 8.47 13.33 -2.04
N GLY A 282 7.37 13.97 -2.43
CA GLY A 282 6.36 13.40 -3.31
C GLY A 282 5.29 12.60 -2.55
N PRO A 283 4.47 11.78 -3.21
CA PRO A 283 3.31 11.16 -2.60
C PRO A 283 3.66 10.24 -1.44
N ILE A 284 2.93 10.39 -0.33
CA ILE A 284 2.97 9.48 0.81
C ILE A 284 1.66 8.68 0.93
N ALA A 285 1.72 7.56 1.64
CA ALA A 285 0.54 6.75 1.95
C ALA A 285 -0.41 7.57 2.84
N VAL A 286 -1.69 7.58 2.47
CA VAL A 286 -2.72 8.28 3.24
C VAL A 286 -2.82 7.65 4.63
N GLU A 287 -2.43 8.37 5.66
CA GLU A 287 -2.52 7.99 7.07
C GLU A 287 -3.10 9.17 7.85
N PRO A 288 -3.83 8.95 8.97
CA PRO A 288 -4.47 10.05 9.71
C PRO A 288 -3.55 11.21 10.08
N TYR A 289 -2.28 10.90 10.41
CA TYR A 289 -1.24 11.89 10.75
C TYR A 289 -0.16 12.04 9.67
N GLY A 290 -0.37 11.47 8.48
CA GLY A 290 0.63 11.47 7.39
C GLY A 290 1.97 10.86 7.82
N SER A 291 1.94 9.71 8.47
CA SER A 291 3.14 9.06 9.03
C SER A 291 3.91 8.26 7.97
N VAL A 292 5.23 8.46 7.94
CA VAL A 292 6.18 7.70 7.12
C VAL A 292 7.14 6.99 8.06
N THR A 293 6.85 5.72 8.37
CA THR A 293 7.56 4.94 9.39
C THR A 293 9.05 4.79 9.10
N ALA A 294 9.43 4.62 7.83
CA ALA A 294 10.82 4.52 7.41
C ALA A 294 11.65 5.79 7.71
N GLN A 295 11.00 6.95 7.83
CA GLN A 295 11.64 8.22 8.18
C GLN A 295 11.42 8.63 9.64
N GLY A 296 10.59 7.89 10.39
CA GLY A 296 10.19 8.27 11.74
C GLY A 296 9.50 9.63 11.83
N LYS A 297 8.86 10.11 10.75
CA LYS A 297 8.26 11.45 10.66
C LYS A 297 6.76 11.36 10.40
N ALA A 298 6.00 12.25 11.03
CA ALA A 298 4.59 12.53 10.69
C ALA A 298 4.51 13.92 10.05
N TYR A 299 3.95 13.99 8.85
CA TYR A 299 3.91 15.19 8.01
C TYR A 299 2.68 16.07 8.24
N ARG A 300 1.61 15.49 8.77
CA ARG A 300 0.37 16.19 9.11
C ARG A 300 0.25 16.26 10.63
N GLN A 301 1.14 17.05 11.24
CA GLN A 301 1.17 17.17 12.70
C GLN A 301 -0.08 17.89 13.19
N PRO A 302 -0.72 17.46 14.30
CA PRO A 302 -1.93 18.10 14.82
C PRO A 302 -1.78 19.60 15.11
N LYS A 303 -0.57 20.05 15.47
CA LYS A 303 -0.26 21.48 15.66
C LYS A 303 -0.53 22.34 14.41
N GLN A 304 -0.49 21.76 13.22
CA GLN A 304 -0.75 22.43 11.94
C GLN A 304 -2.23 22.40 11.57
N LYS A 305 -3.08 21.64 12.30
CA LYS A 305 -4.52 21.48 12.02
C LYS A 305 -4.83 20.90 10.63
N LEU A 306 -3.90 20.12 10.07
CA LEU A 306 -4.01 19.44 8.77
C LEU A 306 -4.02 17.91 8.90
N ASP A 307 -4.11 17.39 10.13
CA ASP A 307 -4.36 15.98 10.39
C ASP A 307 -5.82 15.62 10.13
N PHE A 308 -6.09 14.34 9.94
CA PHE A 308 -7.43 13.84 9.61
C PHE A 308 -8.49 14.23 10.64
N TYR A 309 -8.20 14.13 11.93
CA TYR A 309 -9.18 14.37 12.98
C TYR A 309 -9.57 15.84 13.03
N THR A 310 -8.58 16.74 13.04
CA THR A 310 -8.87 18.18 13.04
C THR A 310 -9.66 18.62 11.81
N LEU A 311 -9.31 18.09 10.62
CA LEU A 311 -10.02 18.39 9.37
C LEU A 311 -11.45 17.85 9.40
N LEU A 312 -11.64 16.59 9.82
CA LEU A 312 -12.95 15.96 9.89
C LEU A 312 -13.85 16.68 10.89
N ASP A 313 -13.35 17.00 12.08
CA ASP A 313 -14.13 17.67 13.13
C ASP A 313 -14.54 19.07 12.72
N ASN A 314 -13.65 19.85 12.11
CA ASN A 314 -14.01 21.18 11.60
C ASN A 314 -15.08 21.08 10.50
N TRP A 315 -14.94 20.11 9.60
CA TRP A 315 -15.89 19.95 8.50
C TRP A 315 -17.26 19.46 8.99
N VAL A 316 -17.31 18.47 9.88
CA VAL A 316 -18.56 17.85 10.35
C VAL A 316 -19.21 18.69 11.45
N LEU A 317 -18.46 19.07 12.48
CA LEU A 317 -19.05 19.74 13.66
C LEU A 317 -19.25 21.24 13.47
N LYS A 318 -18.36 21.88 12.70
CA LYS A 318 -18.36 23.34 12.53
C LYS A 318 -18.79 23.78 11.14
N GLU A 319 -19.11 22.83 10.26
CA GLU A 319 -19.49 23.10 8.86
C GLU A 319 -18.41 23.88 8.10
N GLN A 320 -17.15 23.75 8.52
CA GLN A 320 -16.00 24.40 7.90
C GLN A 320 -15.38 23.46 6.88
N MET A 321 -15.88 23.53 5.65
CA MET A 321 -15.33 22.78 4.51
C MET A 321 -13.86 23.18 4.29
N PRO A 322 -12.92 22.22 4.26
CA PRO A 322 -11.51 22.52 4.05
C PRO A 322 -11.21 22.72 2.55
N ASP A 323 -10.00 23.16 2.22
CA ASP A 323 -9.56 23.29 0.83
C ASP A 323 -9.64 21.96 0.07
N GLU A 324 -9.82 22.02 -1.25
CA GLU A 324 -10.08 20.85 -2.11
C GLU A 324 -9.12 19.67 -1.87
N GLY A 325 -7.80 19.93 -1.83
CA GLY A 325 -6.81 18.89 -1.55
C GLY A 325 -6.97 18.22 -0.19
N GLN A 326 -7.40 18.97 0.82
CA GLN A 326 -7.67 18.43 2.15
C GLN A 326 -8.97 17.61 2.18
N GLN A 327 -9.98 17.99 1.37
CA GLN A 327 -11.18 17.17 1.21
C GLN A 327 -10.83 15.80 0.60
N HIS A 328 -10.00 15.78 -0.45
CA HIS A 328 -9.49 14.52 -1.03
C HIS A 328 -8.75 13.67 0.02
N PHE A 329 -7.89 14.29 0.84
CA PHE A 329 -7.18 13.59 1.92
C PHE A 329 -8.13 12.98 2.95
N VAL A 330 -9.14 13.73 3.42
CA VAL A 330 -10.13 13.24 4.39
C VAL A 330 -10.89 12.05 3.82
N VAL A 331 -11.41 12.16 2.60
CA VAL A 331 -12.19 11.09 1.96
C VAL A 331 -11.31 9.89 1.62
N ALA A 332 -10.06 10.10 1.21
CA ALA A 332 -9.10 9.01 1.04
C ALA A 332 -8.82 8.26 2.35
N THR A 333 -8.83 8.96 3.49
CA THR A 333 -8.68 8.34 4.81
C THR A 333 -9.92 7.50 5.18
N LEU A 334 -11.12 7.94 4.81
CA LEU A 334 -12.35 7.15 4.96
C LEU A 334 -12.34 5.89 4.08
N ILE A 335 -11.85 5.99 2.83
CA ILE A 335 -11.67 4.86 1.90
C ILE A 335 -10.66 3.84 2.45
N ARG A 336 -9.55 4.31 3.04
CA ARG A 336 -8.59 3.45 3.76
C ARG A 336 -9.28 2.69 4.89
N GLY A 337 -10.20 3.34 5.59
CA GLY A 337 -10.87 2.79 6.77
C GLY A 337 -9.96 2.77 8.00
N GLY A 338 -10.54 2.42 9.13
CA GLY A 338 -9.90 2.46 10.44
C GLY A 338 -10.91 2.61 11.58
N VAL A 339 -10.39 2.57 12.80
CA VAL A 339 -11.12 2.91 14.02
C VAL A 339 -10.68 4.32 14.40
N PHE A 340 -11.63 5.25 14.44
CA PHE A 340 -11.43 6.70 14.62
C PHE A 340 -12.18 7.26 15.84
N GLY A 341 -12.88 6.40 16.58
CA GLY A 341 -13.58 6.83 17.79
C GLY A 341 -12.62 7.42 18.82
N ASP A 342 -13.12 8.38 19.58
CA ASP A 342 -12.39 8.95 20.71
C ASP A 342 -12.04 7.83 21.70
N SER A 343 -10.75 7.54 21.84
CA SER A 343 -10.32 6.57 22.82
C SER A 343 -10.31 7.26 24.18
N ASP A 344 -11.26 6.90 25.05
CA ASP A 344 -11.15 7.05 26.51
C ASP A 344 -9.99 6.19 27.06
N LYS A 345 -8.79 6.37 26.50
CA LYS A 345 -7.54 5.95 27.11
C LYS A 345 -6.95 7.22 27.72
N GLY A 346 -7.49 7.54 28.89
CA GLY A 346 -6.86 8.46 29.83
C GLY A 346 -5.47 8.03 30.24
#